data_AF-A0A9P4GBC4-F1
#
_entry.id   AF-A0A9P4GBC4-F1
#
_cell.length_a   1.000
_cell.length_b   1.000
_cell.length_c   1.000
_cell.angle_alpha   90.00
_cell.angle_beta   90.00
_cell.angle_gamma   90.00
#
_symmetry.space_group_name_H-M   'P 1'
#
loop_
_entity.id
_entity.type
_entity.pdbx_description
1 polymer ?
#
loop_
_entity_poly.entity_id
_entity_poly.type
_entity_poly.pdbx_seq_one_letter_code
_entity_poly.pdbx_strand_id
1 'polypeptide(L)'
;MNCQRAKGCSIANSIELTFEPPVSAKDLMIDNESSVEAQEVVALDAHRDARQLVRLVQCPRCSRPLSTPVTLPCSHTVCRSCLPAPQPRANISYPNTPERLTGIACPLRGCGAEHAAAECSVDVTLAKLMELIKAEIAQHKPATEDTPTLVQETLQNNDTFTEEKEIVYEKGHQQVLHGGRLVSTFTMAQTGELRYSSETEYRTMSSNGDDYGKLDIALLERLRDVALKEMDCLVCYNLMLDPMTTTCGHTFCRRCLARAMDHSSICPFCRRGLHVPASLQNQSSNSTLNSILNALCPDLVTARAAALRAEEQAGDDVLSTPLFICTLSLPAMPTFLHVFEPRYRLMMRRVIEGNRQFGMVMYNRTHAAQGDLGATQFLEYGTLLEIVNYELLRDGRSFIETRGVGRFQVKAHGMLDGYNVSRIERVEDVSLAEEGALEQRETTMARDYAEAFFRANPRTQLPTNVALETLSTQQLLDACTAFVREMRESSAPWLRERIIQVYGEPPEDPAIFPYWFASVVPILEEEKYLLLQTTRVRERLKIVYSWIGRIRGQRLSSGNGCSIL
;
A
#
# COMPACT_ATOMS: atom_id res chain seq x y z
N MET A 1 -29.09 33.45 34.04
CA MET A 1 -27.88 33.99 34.68
C MET A 1 -26.77 34.01 33.64
N ASN A 2 -26.27 35.20 33.37
CA ASN A 2 -25.26 35.52 32.35
C ASN A 2 -23.93 34.80 32.60
N CYS A 3 -23.30 34.28 31.55
CA CYS A 3 -21.84 34.29 31.48
C CYS A 3 -21.41 34.63 30.05
N GLN A 4 -20.49 35.60 29.98
CA GLN A 4 -20.16 36.42 28.82
C GLN A 4 -19.27 35.67 27.82
N ARG A 5 -19.53 35.88 26.53
CA ARG A 5 -18.61 35.55 25.43
C ARG A 5 -17.37 36.43 25.52
N ALA A 6 -16.20 35.83 25.75
CA ALA A 6 -14.91 36.47 25.56
C ALA A 6 -14.51 36.42 24.07
N LYS A 7 -14.12 37.59 23.54
CA LYS A 7 -13.51 37.81 22.22
C LYS A 7 -12.01 37.47 22.24
N GLY A 8 -11.50 36.98 21.11
CA GLY A 8 -10.08 36.73 20.79
C GLY A 8 -10.00 35.42 20.02
N CYS A 9 -9.45 35.29 18.82
CA CYS A 9 -8.36 35.99 18.14
C CYS A 9 -8.66 35.98 16.63
N SER A 10 -8.29 37.04 15.90
CA SER A 10 -8.50 37.15 14.46
C SER A 10 -7.70 36.08 13.72
N ILE A 11 -8.39 35.07 13.20
CA ILE A 11 -7.85 34.19 12.17
C ILE A 11 -7.84 35.03 10.89
N ALA A 12 -6.65 35.46 10.47
CA ALA A 12 -6.47 36.03 9.15
C ALA A 12 -6.94 35.00 8.13
N ASN A 13 -7.88 35.40 7.27
CA ASN A 13 -8.38 34.62 6.15
C ASN A 13 -7.21 34.22 5.24
N SER A 14 -6.69 33.01 5.40
CA SER A 14 -5.73 32.43 4.47
C SER A 14 -6.51 31.89 3.27
N ILE A 15 -6.47 32.67 2.18
CA ILE A 15 -7.09 32.40 0.88
C ILE A 15 -6.64 31.04 0.33
N GLU A 16 -7.60 30.43 -0.35
CA GLU A 16 -7.70 29.08 -0.85
C GLU A 16 -6.80 28.84 -2.07
N LEU A 17 -6.02 27.76 -2.08
CA LEU A 17 -5.41 27.23 -3.30
C LEU A 17 -5.49 25.71 -3.30
N THR A 18 -6.06 25.17 -4.38
CA THR A 18 -6.12 23.75 -4.74
C THR A 18 -4.70 23.24 -5.00
N PHE A 19 -4.36 22.10 -4.39
CA PHE A 19 -3.06 21.45 -4.53
C PHE A 19 -3.08 20.56 -5.77
N GLU A 20 -2.57 21.07 -6.89
CA GLU A 20 -2.03 20.21 -7.94
C GLU A 20 -0.50 20.24 -7.85
N PRO A 21 0.19 19.08 -7.76
CA PRO A 21 1.63 19.06 -7.89
C PRO A 21 2.03 19.65 -9.25
N PRO A 22 3.15 20.40 -9.35
CA PRO A 22 3.60 21.04 -10.59
C PRO A 22 3.98 20.04 -11.69
N VAL A 23 3.95 18.75 -11.40
CA VAL A 23 3.99 17.65 -12.36
C VAL A 23 2.77 16.79 -12.10
N SER A 24 1.92 16.64 -13.12
CA SER A 24 0.75 15.78 -13.07
C SER A 24 1.18 14.37 -12.67
N ALA A 25 0.44 13.74 -11.75
CA ALA A 25 0.67 12.33 -11.39
C ALA A 25 0.52 11.39 -12.60
N LYS A 26 -0.08 11.85 -13.72
CA LYS A 26 -0.13 11.12 -14.99
C LYS A 26 1.19 11.12 -15.76
N ASP A 27 2.13 12.00 -15.43
CA ASP A 27 3.40 12.17 -16.15
C ASP A 27 4.60 11.56 -15.40
N LEU A 28 4.39 11.00 -14.21
CA LEU A 28 5.44 10.41 -13.37
C LEU A 28 5.23 8.90 -13.24
N MET A 29 6.05 8.16 -14.00
CA MET A 29 6.15 6.69 -13.96
C MET A 29 4.81 6.00 -14.23
N ILE A 30 4.41 6.02 -15.50
CA ILE A 30 3.19 5.39 -16.03
C ILE A 30 3.10 3.92 -15.58
N ASP A 31 2.06 3.61 -14.79
CA ASP A 31 1.37 2.32 -14.88
C ASP A 31 0.55 2.32 -16.17
N ASN A 32 0.91 1.40 -17.08
CA ASN A 32 0.19 0.97 -18.28
C ASN A 32 -0.96 1.87 -18.81
N GLU A 33 -0.66 2.71 -19.79
CA GLU A 33 -1.36 2.72 -21.08
C GLU A 33 -0.57 3.55 -22.10
N SER A 34 -0.32 2.96 -23.28
CA SER A 34 0.39 3.63 -24.37
C SER A 34 -0.48 4.73 -24.98
N SER A 35 -0.20 6.00 -24.69
CA SER A 35 -0.70 7.07 -25.56
C SER A 35 0.11 8.38 -25.46
N VAL A 36 0.68 8.75 -26.61
CA VAL A 36 1.02 10.09 -27.13
C VAL A 36 2.24 10.83 -26.54
N GLU A 37 3.27 10.94 -27.39
CA GLU A 37 4.42 11.88 -27.36
C GLU A 37 5.20 12.02 -26.04
N ALA A 38 6.21 11.17 -25.87
CA ALA A 38 7.22 11.35 -24.83
C ALA A 38 8.01 12.66 -25.07
N GLN A 39 7.62 13.74 -24.39
CA GLN A 39 8.54 14.86 -24.16
C GLN A 39 9.77 14.31 -23.43
N GLU A 40 10.97 14.57 -23.96
CA GLU A 40 12.21 14.27 -23.24
C GLU A 40 12.17 15.01 -21.89
N VAL A 41 12.08 14.25 -20.80
CA VAL A 41 12.12 14.81 -19.45
C VAL A 41 13.56 15.26 -19.18
N VAL A 42 13.82 16.55 -19.38
CA VAL A 42 15.14 17.15 -19.13
C VAL A 42 15.31 17.42 -17.64
N ALA A 43 16.52 17.18 -17.11
CA ALA A 43 16.86 17.50 -15.72
C ALA A 43 16.69 19.00 -15.45
N LEU A 44 16.28 19.35 -14.23
CA LEU A 44 16.11 20.76 -13.84
C LEU A 44 17.46 21.50 -13.86
N ASP A 45 17.47 22.71 -14.43
CA ASP A 45 18.64 23.56 -14.49
C ASP A 45 18.90 24.25 -13.14
N ALA A 46 20.16 24.26 -12.71
CA ALA A 46 20.55 24.76 -11.40
C ALA A 46 20.17 26.23 -11.16
N HIS A 47 20.22 27.07 -12.20
CA HIS A 47 20.03 28.51 -12.09
C HIS A 47 18.63 28.94 -12.50
N ARG A 48 18.13 28.40 -13.62
CA ARG A 48 16.81 28.77 -14.17
C ARG A 48 15.67 28.18 -13.35
N ASP A 49 15.83 26.94 -12.86
CA ASP A 49 14.79 26.19 -12.17
C ASP A 49 15.02 26.12 -10.65
N ALA A 50 15.78 27.08 -10.11
CA ALA A 50 16.12 27.16 -8.69
C ALA A 50 14.88 27.09 -7.77
N ARG A 51 13.76 27.72 -8.18
CA ARG A 51 12.51 27.69 -7.43
C ARG A 51 11.91 26.30 -7.37
N GLN A 52 11.86 25.62 -8.51
CA GLN A 52 11.33 24.28 -8.67
C GLN A 52 12.18 23.30 -7.84
N LEU A 53 13.51 23.39 -7.93
CA LEU A 53 14.45 22.60 -7.13
C LEU A 53 14.21 22.76 -5.61
N VAL A 54 14.04 23.99 -5.12
CA VAL A 54 13.73 24.22 -3.69
C VAL A 54 12.34 23.70 -3.32
N ARG A 55 11.35 23.79 -4.22
CA ARG A 55 9.97 23.32 -3.98
C ARG A 55 9.92 21.81 -3.71
N LEU A 56 10.76 21.02 -4.39
CA LEU A 56 10.84 19.56 -4.23
C LEU A 56 11.06 19.14 -2.77
N VAL A 57 11.74 19.97 -1.99
CA VAL A 57 12.09 19.69 -0.58
C VAL A 57 11.38 20.63 0.40
N GLN A 58 10.39 21.38 -0.07
CA GLN A 58 9.60 22.32 0.74
C GLN A 58 8.33 21.62 1.23
N CYS A 59 8.01 21.76 2.52
CA CYS A 59 6.78 21.24 3.08
C CYS A 59 5.57 22.01 2.53
N PRO A 60 4.59 21.34 1.90
CA PRO A 60 3.41 22.03 1.36
C PRO A 60 2.52 22.66 2.43
N ARG A 61 2.67 22.23 3.70
CA ARG A 61 1.87 22.73 4.82
C ARG A 61 2.46 23.96 5.51
N CYS A 62 3.75 23.94 5.86
CA CYS A 62 4.39 25.07 6.55
C CYS A 62 5.23 25.97 5.61
N SER A 63 5.34 25.62 4.33
CA SER A 63 6.17 26.30 3.33
C SER A 63 7.66 26.41 3.67
N ARG A 64 8.15 25.71 4.69
CA ARG A 64 9.58 25.64 5.02
C ARG A 64 10.19 24.36 4.44
N PRO A 65 11.51 24.30 4.21
CA PRO A 65 12.20 23.05 3.89
C PRO A 65 11.84 21.97 4.90
N LEU A 66 11.63 20.74 4.41
CA LEU A 66 11.18 19.61 5.22
C LEU A 66 12.06 19.44 6.47
N SER A 67 11.41 19.23 7.60
CA SER A 67 12.03 19.01 8.90
C SER A 67 11.33 17.83 9.57
N THR A 68 12.08 16.76 9.83
CA THR A 68 11.52 15.46 10.26
C THR A 68 10.36 15.04 9.35
N PRO A 69 10.62 14.81 8.05
CA PRO A 69 9.58 14.49 7.08
C PRO A 69 8.84 13.20 7.45
N VAL A 70 7.52 13.21 7.26
CA VAL A 70 6.65 12.04 7.37
C VAL A 70 5.93 11.89 6.04
N THR A 71 6.18 10.77 5.37
CA THR A 71 5.44 10.39 4.16
C THR A 71 4.25 9.55 4.58
N LEU A 72 3.05 10.07 4.32
CA LEU A 72 1.79 9.44 4.68
C LEU A 72 1.44 8.32 3.70
N PRO A 73 0.59 7.34 4.09
CA PRO A 73 0.10 6.31 3.18
C PRO A 73 -0.58 6.83 1.89
N CYS A 74 -1.04 8.08 1.89
CA CYS A 74 -1.55 8.75 0.68
C CYS A 74 -0.46 9.36 -0.23
N SER A 75 0.81 8.98 -0.09
CA SER A 75 2.02 9.50 -0.78
C SER A 75 2.48 10.92 -0.48
N HIS A 76 1.70 11.70 0.28
CA HIS A 76 2.07 13.07 0.60
C HIS A 76 3.09 13.13 1.72
N THR A 77 4.09 14.01 1.57
CA THR A 77 5.10 14.26 2.59
C THR A 77 4.91 15.62 3.24
N VAL A 78 4.90 15.65 4.57
CA VAL A 78 4.88 16.88 5.37
C VAL A 78 5.84 16.79 6.55
N CYS A 79 6.16 17.91 7.20
CA CYS A 79 6.91 17.87 8.46
C CYS A 79 6.07 17.19 9.55
N ARG A 80 6.72 16.45 10.46
CA ARG A 80 6.05 15.85 11.64
C ARG A 80 5.27 16.88 12.46
N SER A 81 5.81 18.08 12.63
CA SER A 81 5.16 19.19 13.35
C SER A 81 3.94 19.78 12.62
N CYS A 82 3.72 19.40 11.36
CA CYS A 82 2.56 19.82 10.56
C CYS A 82 1.42 18.81 10.59
N LEU A 83 1.61 17.64 11.21
CA LEU A 83 0.54 16.67 11.41
C LEU A 83 -0.39 17.14 12.53
N PRO A 84 -1.72 16.97 12.37
CA PRO A 84 -2.66 17.22 13.45
C PRO A 84 -2.47 16.22 14.59
N ALA A 85 -2.97 16.57 15.77
CA ALA A 85 -3.00 15.66 16.91
C ALA A 85 -3.83 14.41 16.55
N PRO A 86 -3.36 13.19 16.90
CA PRO A 86 -4.12 11.97 16.67
C PRO A 86 -5.49 12.02 17.36
N GLN A 87 -6.54 11.59 16.66
CA GLN A 87 -7.91 11.51 17.18
C GLN A 87 -8.40 10.06 17.21
N PRO A 88 -9.32 9.69 18.12
CA PRO A 88 -9.93 8.37 18.12
C PRO A 88 -10.65 8.07 16.81
N ARG A 89 -10.41 6.90 16.22
CA ARG A 89 -11.08 6.43 15.00
C ARG A 89 -12.29 5.60 15.41
N ALA A 90 -13.49 6.12 15.20
CA ALA A 90 -14.71 5.44 15.62
C ALA A 90 -15.09 4.22 14.75
N ASN A 91 -14.50 4.09 13.55
CA ASN A 91 -15.00 3.19 12.50
C ASN A 91 -13.97 2.19 11.96
N ILE A 92 -12.92 1.86 12.73
CA ILE A 92 -12.00 0.78 12.37
C ILE A 92 -12.18 -0.38 13.32
N SER A 93 -12.60 -1.51 12.78
CA SER A 93 -12.69 -2.76 13.54
C SER A 93 -11.66 -3.80 13.10
N TYR A 94 -10.86 -3.53 12.05
CA TYR A 94 -9.84 -4.46 11.57
C TYR A 94 -8.57 -3.77 11.02
N PRO A 95 -7.38 -4.29 11.36
CA PRO A 95 -7.08 -5.04 12.58
C PRO A 95 -7.36 -4.21 13.83
N ASN A 96 -7.96 -4.84 14.83
CA ASN A 96 -8.30 -4.24 16.12
C ASN A 96 -7.08 -4.18 17.06
N THR A 97 -6.06 -3.44 16.63
CA THR A 97 -4.83 -3.22 17.42
C THR A 97 -4.89 -1.85 18.12
N PRO A 98 -4.42 -1.71 19.38
CA PRO A 98 -4.42 -0.44 20.11
C PRO A 98 -3.78 0.71 19.32
N GLU A 99 -2.73 0.42 18.55
CA GLU A 99 -1.95 1.35 17.74
C GLU A 99 -2.74 1.96 16.56
N ARG A 100 -3.85 1.33 16.14
CA ARG A 100 -4.71 1.78 15.03
C ARG A 100 -6.04 2.40 15.49
N LEU A 101 -6.28 2.46 16.80
CA LEU A 101 -7.46 3.11 17.38
C LEU A 101 -7.42 4.65 17.27
N THR A 102 -6.26 5.21 16.93
CA THR A 102 -6.10 6.65 16.70
C THR A 102 -5.62 6.93 15.28
N GLY A 103 -6.11 8.03 14.71
CA GLY A 103 -5.91 8.42 13.34
C GLY A 103 -5.46 9.86 13.19
N ILE A 104 -4.81 10.14 12.07
CA ILE A 104 -4.33 11.46 11.68
C ILE A 104 -4.96 11.75 10.32
N ALA A 105 -5.75 12.82 10.24
CA ALA A 105 -6.23 13.33 8.96
C ALA A 105 -5.05 13.93 8.17
N CYS A 106 -4.97 13.62 6.87
CA CYS A 106 -3.98 14.24 5.99
C CYS A 106 -4.16 15.76 6.02
N PRO A 107 -3.10 16.54 6.34
CA PRO A 107 -3.22 17.99 6.50
C PRO A 107 -3.27 18.76 5.17
N LEU A 108 -3.14 18.06 4.03
CA LEU A 108 -3.19 18.67 2.71
C LEU A 108 -4.63 18.71 2.19
N ARG A 109 -5.08 19.91 1.79
CA ARG A 109 -6.43 20.12 1.27
C ARG A 109 -6.59 19.37 -0.05
N GLY A 110 -7.75 18.72 -0.24
CA GLY A 110 -8.06 17.91 -1.42
C GLY A 110 -7.76 16.41 -1.26
N CYS A 111 -6.92 16.00 -0.30
CA CYS A 111 -6.64 14.59 -0.05
C CYS A 111 -7.79 13.90 0.72
N GLY A 112 -8.21 14.48 1.86
CA GLY A 112 -9.32 13.95 2.67
C GLY A 112 -9.08 12.59 3.34
N ALA A 113 -7.91 11.97 3.16
CA ALA A 113 -7.58 10.67 3.73
C ALA A 113 -7.31 10.74 5.24
N GLU A 114 -7.63 9.65 5.95
CA GLU A 114 -7.29 9.46 7.37
C GLU A 114 -6.38 8.24 7.51
N HIS A 115 -5.25 8.42 8.19
CA HIS A 115 -4.21 7.41 8.35
C HIS A 115 -4.13 6.94 9.80
N ALA A 116 -3.77 5.67 10.05
CA ALA A 116 -3.51 5.26 11.42
C ALA A 116 -2.27 5.99 11.93
N ALA A 117 -2.32 6.50 13.16
CA ALA A 117 -1.20 7.28 13.71
C ALA A 117 0.12 6.49 13.74
N ALA A 118 0.03 5.17 13.98
CA ALA A 118 1.18 4.27 13.96
C ALA A 118 1.81 4.05 12.57
N GLU A 119 1.09 4.36 11.49
CA GLU A 119 1.58 4.24 10.11
C GLU A 119 2.27 5.53 9.64
N CYS A 120 2.15 6.64 10.40
CA CYS A 120 2.73 7.95 10.10
C CYS A 120 4.16 8.08 10.67
N SER A 121 5.04 7.14 10.31
CA SER A 121 6.46 7.14 10.71
C SER A 121 7.27 8.19 9.96
N VAL A 122 8.38 8.61 10.55
CA VAL A 122 9.35 9.50 9.88
C VAL A 122 9.91 8.78 8.65
N ASP A 123 9.93 9.44 7.50
CA ASP A 123 10.61 8.95 6.31
C ASP A 123 12.12 9.06 6.53
N VAL A 124 12.77 7.90 6.68
CA VAL A 124 14.19 7.80 7.01
C VAL A 124 15.05 8.32 5.86
N THR A 125 14.65 8.05 4.61
CA THR A 125 15.39 8.43 3.41
C THR A 125 15.34 9.95 3.24
N LEU A 126 14.14 10.54 3.28
CA LEU A 126 13.98 11.99 3.17
C LEU A 126 14.57 12.73 4.36
N ALA A 127 14.48 12.18 5.57
CA ALA A 127 15.13 12.78 6.73
C ALA A 127 16.65 12.90 6.51
N LYS A 128 17.28 11.81 6.05
CA LYS A 128 18.72 11.79 5.76
C LYS A 128 19.10 12.73 4.63
N LEU A 129 18.31 12.75 3.54
CA LEU A 129 18.50 13.65 2.42
C LEU A 129 18.44 15.13 2.86
N MET A 130 17.46 15.49 3.69
CA MET A 130 17.32 16.86 4.20
C MET A 130 18.47 17.29 5.11
N GLU A 131 19.08 16.37 5.87
CA GLU A 131 20.29 16.65 6.65
C GLU A 131 21.47 17.00 5.73
N LEU A 132 21.68 16.20 4.68
CA LEU A 132 22.76 16.41 3.72
C LEU A 132 22.59 17.73 2.94
N ILE A 133 21.36 18.00 2.46
CA ILE A 133 21.06 19.27 1.75
C ILE A 133 21.37 20.47 2.65
N LYS A 134 20.93 20.44 3.92
CA LYS A 134 21.20 21.53 4.86
C LYS A 134 22.69 21.70 5.14
N ALA A 135 23.43 20.60 5.24
CA ALA A 135 24.88 20.62 5.45
C ALA A 135 25.62 21.23 4.25
N GLU A 136 25.30 20.82 3.02
CA GLU A 136 25.90 21.36 1.80
C GLU A 136 25.59 22.85 1.61
N ILE A 137 24.34 23.27 1.84
CA ILE A 137 23.96 24.68 1.77
C ILE A 137 24.71 25.50 2.83
N ALA A 138 24.86 24.98 4.05
CA ALA A 138 25.62 25.65 5.11
C ALA A 138 27.11 25.77 4.76
N GLN A 139 27.72 24.75 4.17
CA GLN A 139 29.10 24.79 3.70
C GLN A 139 29.31 25.76 2.52
N HIS A 140 28.28 25.98 1.71
CA HIS A 140 28.37 26.90 0.57
C HIS A 140 28.23 28.38 0.96
N LYS A 141 27.54 28.70 2.07
CA LYS A 141 27.28 30.09 2.52
C LYS A 141 28.53 31.00 2.66
N PRO A 142 29.68 30.56 3.21
CA PRO A 142 30.84 31.44 3.33
C PRO A 142 31.42 31.90 1.98
N ALA A 143 31.24 31.10 0.92
CA ALA A 143 31.70 31.44 -0.43
C ALA A 143 30.78 32.48 -1.11
N THR A 144 29.66 32.86 -0.49
CA THR A 144 28.62 33.69 -1.09
C THR A 144 28.44 35.07 -0.45
N GLU A 145 29.23 35.43 0.57
CA GLU A 145 29.03 36.67 1.34
C GLU A 145 29.02 37.96 0.48
N ASP A 146 29.77 38.02 -0.62
CA ASP A 146 29.79 39.19 -1.53
C ASP A 146 28.91 39.01 -2.78
N THR A 147 27.89 38.15 -2.73
CA THR A 147 27.04 37.84 -3.90
C THR A 147 25.56 38.18 -3.66
N PRO A 148 25.20 39.48 -3.58
CA PRO A 148 23.84 39.91 -3.29
C PRO A 148 22.87 39.58 -4.44
N THR A 149 21.87 38.77 -4.12
CA THR A 149 20.78 38.35 -5.00
C THR A 149 19.45 38.75 -4.37
N LEU A 150 18.71 39.60 -5.07
CA LEU A 150 17.35 39.94 -4.69
C LEU A 150 16.42 38.83 -5.14
N VAL A 151 15.68 38.26 -4.19
CA VAL A 151 14.60 37.30 -4.45
C VAL A 151 13.27 37.99 -4.16
N GLN A 152 12.37 37.96 -5.13
CA GLN A 152 11.03 38.51 -5.04
C GLN A 152 10.01 37.38 -5.19
N GLU A 153 9.18 37.16 -4.18
CA GLU A 153 8.04 36.25 -4.27
C GLU A 153 6.97 36.85 -5.20
N THR A 154 6.43 36.03 -6.11
CA THR A 154 5.28 36.35 -6.95
C THR A 154 4.11 35.43 -6.62
N LEU A 155 2.95 36.04 -6.36
CA LEU A 155 1.71 35.38 -5.98
C LEU A 155 0.76 35.34 -7.17
N GLN A 156 0.25 34.16 -7.48
CA GLN A 156 -0.78 33.99 -8.49
C GLN A 156 -2.14 34.35 -7.89
N ASN A 157 -2.83 35.33 -8.50
CA ASN A 157 -4.14 35.75 -8.05
C ASN A 157 -5.23 34.91 -8.75
N ASN A 158 -5.89 34.01 -8.00
CA ASN A 158 -6.94 33.13 -8.56
C ASN A 158 -8.36 33.75 -8.46
N ASP A 159 -8.50 35.00 -8.01
CA ASP A 159 -9.80 35.63 -7.71
C ASP A 159 -10.53 36.24 -8.92
N THR A 160 -10.02 36.12 -10.15
CA THR A 160 -10.69 36.69 -11.34
C THR A 160 -11.12 35.62 -12.34
N PHE A 161 -12.30 35.04 -12.09
CA PHE A 161 -13.09 34.34 -13.12
C PHE A 161 -13.76 35.37 -14.05
N THR A 162 -13.01 35.95 -14.97
CA THR A 162 -13.57 36.59 -16.17
C THR A 162 -12.71 36.25 -17.38
N GLU A 163 -13.39 35.89 -18.47
CA GLU A 163 -12.87 35.07 -19.58
C GLU A 163 -11.71 35.65 -20.40
N GLU A 164 -11.27 36.88 -20.16
CA GLU A 164 -10.21 37.50 -20.95
C GLU A 164 -9.45 38.55 -20.12
N LYS A 165 -8.36 38.16 -19.41
CA LYS A 165 -7.22 39.05 -19.07
C LYS A 165 -6.04 38.33 -18.43
N GLU A 166 -4.86 38.88 -18.68
CA GLU A 166 -3.52 38.47 -18.22
C GLU A 166 -3.50 38.07 -16.74
N ILE A 167 -2.79 36.97 -16.43
CA ILE A 167 -2.53 36.54 -15.04
C ILE A 167 -1.80 37.69 -14.32
N VAL A 168 -2.49 38.39 -13.41
CA VAL A 168 -1.89 39.46 -12.62
C VAL A 168 -1.16 38.83 -11.44
N TYR A 169 0.17 38.89 -11.47
CA TYR A 169 1.00 38.45 -10.36
C TYR A 169 1.12 39.57 -9.31
N GLU A 170 0.70 39.29 -8.08
CA GLU A 170 0.94 40.20 -6.95
C GLU A 170 2.33 39.96 -6.36
N LYS A 171 2.99 41.03 -5.90
CA LYS A 171 4.31 40.93 -5.26
C LYS A 171 4.16 40.53 -3.80
N GLY A 172 4.76 39.40 -3.43
CA GLY A 172 4.86 38.92 -2.05
C GLY A 172 6.08 39.48 -1.33
N HIS A 173 6.69 38.68 -0.44
CA HIS A 173 7.89 39.08 0.28
C HIS A 173 9.06 39.33 -0.68
N GLN A 174 9.96 40.21 -0.26
CA GLN A 174 11.15 40.58 -1.02
C GLN A 174 12.34 40.62 -0.06
N GLN A 175 13.45 39.99 -0.44
CA GLN A 175 14.65 39.95 0.40
C GLN A 175 15.93 39.97 -0.45
N VAL A 176 16.94 40.70 0.01
CA VAL A 176 18.31 40.59 -0.51
C VAL A 176 19.01 39.51 0.29
N LEU A 177 19.47 38.47 -0.40
CA LEU A 177 20.18 37.32 0.15
C LEU A 177 21.53 37.17 -0.55
N HIS A 178 22.36 36.26 -0.05
CA HIS A 178 23.74 36.11 -0.49
C HIS A 178 23.97 34.72 -1.09
N GLY A 179 24.35 34.66 -2.36
CA GLY A 179 24.55 33.45 -3.15
C GLY A 179 23.83 33.49 -4.49
N GLY A 180 23.99 32.42 -5.24
CA GLY A 180 23.16 32.19 -6.43
C GLY A 180 21.68 32.05 -6.07
N ARG A 181 20.85 31.83 -7.10
CA ARG A 181 19.39 31.75 -6.97
C ARG A 181 18.98 30.58 -6.08
N LEU A 182 19.71 29.46 -6.10
CA LEU A 182 19.36 28.25 -5.37
C LEU A 182 19.48 28.44 -3.85
N VAL A 183 20.64 28.91 -3.37
CA VAL A 183 20.87 29.20 -1.94
C VAL A 183 19.92 30.29 -1.43
N SER A 184 19.75 31.34 -2.23
CA SER A 184 18.89 32.47 -1.86
C SER A 184 17.43 32.01 -1.72
N THR A 185 16.93 31.26 -2.70
CA THR A 185 15.56 30.71 -2.63
C THR A 185 15.38 29.76 -1.45
N PHE A 186 16.35 28.88 -1.20
CA PHE A 186 16.29 27.95 -0.07
C PHE A 186 16.28 28.70 1.26
N THR A 187 17.09 29.75 1.38
CA THR A 187 17.18 30.59 2.59
C THR A 187 15.86 31.32 2.84
N MET A 188 15.25 31.90 1.81
CA MET A 188 13.94 32.56 1.91
C MET A 188 12.81 31.57 2.30
N ALA A 189 12.86 30.34 1.80
CA ALA A 189 11.97 29.28 2.26
C ALA A 189 12.24 28.89 3.72
N GLN A 190 13.52 28.85 4.13
CA GLN A 190 13.93 28.50 5.49
C GLN A 190 13.47 29.52 6.54
N THR A 191 13.50 30.82 6.21
CA THR A 191 12.95 31.90 7.06
C THR A 191 11.42 31.89 7.11
N GLY A 192 10.78 31.20 6.16
CA GLY A 192 9.32 31.12 6.04
C GLY A 192 8.72 32.31 5.29
N GLU A 193 9.52 33.03 4.52
CA GLU A 193 9.12 34.20 3.73
C GLU A 193 8.70 33.82 2.30
N LEU A 194 8.88 32.55 1.90
CA LEU A 194 8.46 32.02 0.59
C LEU A 194 7.37 30.95 0.75
N ARG A 195 6.18 31.18 0.19
CA ARG A 195 5.08 30.20 0.18
C ARG A 195 5.37 29.02 -0.73
N TYR A 196 4.75 27.86 -0.44
CA TYR A 196 4.93 26.66 -1.25
C TYR A 196 4.45 26.84 -2.71
N SER A 197 3.28 27.47 -2.89
CA SER A 197 2.64 27.65 -4.19
C SER A 197 3.08 28.91 -4.95
N SER A 198 3.92 29.77 -4.36
CA SER A 198 4.38 30.99 -5.01
C SER A 198 5.61 30.76 -5.89
N GLU A 199 5.76 31.61 -6.90
CA GLU A 199 6.93 31.65 -7.79
C GLU A 199 7.91 32.74 -7.34
N THR A 200 9.06 32.82 -8.00
CA THR A 200 10.10 33.81 -7.64
C THR A 200 10.72 34.48 -8.86
N GLU A 201 10.92 35.79 -8.74
CA GLU A 201 11.75 36.59 -9.63
C GLU A 201 13.09 36.90 -8.99
N TYR A 202 14.13 37.00 -9.82
CA TYR A 202 15.50 37.22 -9.36
C TYR A 202 16.09 38.47 -10.00
N ARG A 203 16.83 39.24 -9.20
CA ARG A 203 17.66 40.34 -9.70
C ARG A 203 19.02 40.32 -8.99
N THR A 204 20.10 40.22 -9.74
CA THR A 204 21.44 40.30 -9.16
C THR A 204 21.86 41.76 -8.98
N MET A 205 22.62 42.02 -7.92
CA MET A 205 23.15 43.35 -7.60
C MET A 205 24.68 43.42 -7.83
N SER A 206 25.22 42.51 -8.65
CA SER A 206 26.64 42.49 -9.02
C SER A 206 27.03 43.76 -9.78
N SER A 207 28.12 44.40 -9.37
CA SER A 207 28.69 45.54 -10.10
C SER A 207 29.18 45.16 -11.50
N ASN A 208 29.49 43.88 -11.71
CA ASN A 208 30.10 43.36 -12.93
C ASN A 208 29.10 42.64 -13.84
N GLY A 209 27.82 42.61 -13.46
CA GLY A 209 26.76 41.92 -14.21
C GLY A 209 26.76 40.40 -14.05
N ASP A 210 27.50 39.84 -13.09
CA ASP A 210 27.48 38.41 -12.78
C ASP A 210 26.10 38.01 -12.23
N ASP A 211 25.52 36.95 -12.77
CA ASP A 211 24.25 36.37 -12.31
C ASP A 211 24.44 35.28 -11.25
N TYR A 212 25.70 34.93 -10.95
CA TYR A 212 26.11 33.89 -10.02
C TYR A 212 25.71 32.47 -10.40
N GLY A 213 25.35 32.20 -11.67
CA GLY A 213 24.92 30.88 -12.13
C GLY A 213 25.96 29.76 -11.93
N LYS A 214 27.26 30.10 -11.95
CA LYS A 214 28.34 29.13 -11.64
C LYS A 214 28.27 28.61 -10.20
N LEU A 215 27.82 29.43 -9.26
CA LEU A 215 27.65 29.01 -7.86
C LEU A 215 26.48 28.02 -7.74
N ASP A 216 25.37 28.30 -8.43
CA ASP A 216 24.21 27.40 -8.48
C ASP A 216 24.57 26.05 -9.10
N ILE A 217 25.28 26.03 -10.22
CA ILE A 217 25.75 24.79 -10.87
C ILE A 217 26.63 23.98 -9.91
N ALA A 218 27.65 24.61 -9.32
CA ALA A 218 28.57 23.93 -8.41
C ALA A 218 27.85 23.37 -7.17
N LEU A 219 26.84 24.09 -6.65
CA LEU A 219 26.03 23.60 -5.53
C LEU A 219 25.14 22.43 -5.96
N LEU A 220 24.44 22.53 -7.10
CA LEU A 220 23.57 21.46 -7.56
C LEU A 220 24.36 20.17 -7.85
N GLU A 221 25.56 20.27 -8.42
CA GLU A 221 26.45 19.12 -8.63
C GLU A 221 26.78 18.40 -7.32
N ARG A 222 27.19 19.14 -6.28
CA ARG A 222 27.46 18.56 -4.95
C ARG A 222 26.20 17.97 -4.32
N LEU A 223 25.08 18.68 -4.39
CA LEU A 223 23.79 18.21 -3.88
C LEU A 223 23.35 16.91 -4.57
N ARG A 224 23.53 16.82 -5.89
CA ARG A 224 23.25 15.61 -6.67
C ARG A 224 24.14 14.46 -6.22
N ASP A 225 25.44 14.69 -6.06
CA ASP A 225 26.39 13.64 -5.66
C ASP A 225 26.12 13.07 -4.26
N VAL A 226 25.68 13.90 -3.31
CA VAL A 226 25.29 13.43 -1.97
C VAL A 226 23.89 12.82 -1.95
N ALA A 227 22.94 13.37 -2.72
CA ALA A 227 21.56 12.89 -2.78
C ALA A 227 21.46 11.50 -3.42
N LEU A 228 22.16 11.27 -4.54
CA LEU A 228 22.11 10.00 -5.26
C LEU A 228 22.56 8.81 -4.39
N LYS A 229 23.55 9.02 -3.51
CA LYS A 229 24.06 7.97 -2.60
C LYS A 229 23.03 7.53 -1.57
N GLU A 230 22.08 8.38 -1.21
CA GLU A 230 21.03 8.07 -0.24
C GLU A 230 19.75 7.55 -0.92
N MET A 231 19.66 7.62 -2.25
CA MET A 231 18.47 7.20 -3.02
C MET A 231 18.62 5.80 -3.64
N ASP A 232 19.62 5.03 -3.23
CA ASP A 232 19.74 3.62 -3.57
C ASP A 232 18.78 2.76 -2.75
N CYS A 233 18.17 1.77 -3.40
CA CYS A 233 17.31 0.81 -2.74
C CYS A 233 18.15 -0.15 -1.88
N LEU A 234 17.79 -0.29 -0.60
CA LEU A 234 18.48 -1.18 0.35
C LEU A 234 18.32 -2.68 0.09
N VAL A 235 17.59 -3.07 -0.97
CA VAL A 235 17.40 -4.47 -1.39
C VAL A 235 18.20 -4.78 -2.66
N CYS A 236 18.05 -3.96 -3.71
CA CYS A 236 18.75 -4.19 -4.98
C CYS A 236 20.05 -3.37 -5.13
N TYR A 237 20.36 -2.49 -4.19
CA TYR A 237 21.55 -1.62 -4.18
C TYR A 237 21.73 -0.81 -5.47
N ASN A 238 20.62 -0.42 -6.09
CA ASN A 238 20.57 0.44 -7.26
C ASN A 238 19.60 1.60 -6.98
N LEU A 239 19.70 2.67 -7.76
CA LEU A 239 18.79 3.81 -7.71
C LEU A 239 17.34 3.35 -7.61
N MET A 240 16.61 3.90 -6.63
CA MET A 240 15.22 3.54 -6.40
C MET A 240 14.37 3.83 -7.64
N LEU A 241 13.69 2.80 -8.12
CA LEU A 241 12.66 2.90 -9.15
C LEU A 241 11.31 2.74 -8.47
N ASP A 242 10.44 3.74 -8.62
CA ASP A 242 9.12 3.78 -8.00
C ASP A 242 9.21 3.50 -6.47
N PRO A 243 9.80 4.43 -5.71
CA PRO A 243 10.09 4.29 -4.29
C PRO A 243 8.80 4.20 -3.47
N MET A 244 8.74 3.19 -2.61
CA MET A 244 7.63 2.92 -1.69
C MET A 244 8.10 3.03 -0.25
N THR A 245 7.57 4.01 0.48
CA THR A 245 7.86 4.20 1.90
C THR A 245 6.91 3.35 2.74
N THR A 246 7.49 2.43 3.51
CA THR A 246 6.76 1.52 4.38
C THR A 246 6.31 2.22 5.68
N THR A 247 5.35 1.63 6.40
CA THR A 247 4.83 2.16 7.68
C THR A 247 5.89 2.30 8.78
N CYS A 248 7.06 1.67 8.61
CA CYS A 248 8.20 1.82 9.51
C CYS A 248 9.16 2.95 9.12
N GLY A 249 8.92 3.65 8.01
CA GLY A 249 9.71 4.79 7.53
C GLY A 249 10.80 4.47 6.51
N HIS A 250 11.06 3.20 6.20
CA HIS A 250 12.06 2.80 5.20
C HIS A 250 11.46 2.75 3.80
N THR A 251 12.27 3.12 2.81
CA THR A 251 11.87 3.22 1.41
C THR A 251 12.63 2.19 0.54
N PHE A 252 11.94 1.57 -0.41
CA PHE A 252 12.50 0.58 -1.34
C PHE A 252 11.88 0.77 -2.73
N CYS A 253 12.47 0.20 -3.79
CA CYS A 253 11.75 0.07 -5.06
C CYS A 253 10.47 -0.77 -4.84
N ARG A 254 9.35 -0.41 -5.47
CA ARG A 254 8.11 -1.20 -5.41
C ARG A 254 8.34 -2.69 -5.66
N ARG A 255 9.02 -3.04 -6.75
CA ARG A 255 9.32 -4.43 -7.11
C ARG A 255 10.21 -5.14 -6.07
N CYS A 256 11.16 -4.44 -5.47
CA CYS A 256 12.02 -5.01 -4.45
C CYS A 256 11.26 -5.29 -3.16
N LEU A 257 10.38 -4.37 -2.76
CA LEU A 257 9.50 -4.57 -1.61
C LEU A 257 8.51 -5.71 -1.89
N ALA A 258 7.88 -5.76 -3.07
CA ALA A 258 6.98 -6.84 -3.47
C ALA A 258 7.65 -8.22 -3.36
N ARG A 259 8.85 -8.37 -3.96
CA ARG A 259 9.63 -9.62 -3.89
C ARG A 259 10.01 -10.02 -2.47
N ALA A 260 10.38 -9.05 -1.62
CA ALA A 260 10.68 -9.35 -0.23
C ALA A 260 9.42 -9.78 0.55
N MET A 261 8.27 -9.21 0.16
CA MET A 261 6.96 -9.53 0.74
C MET A 261 6.41 -10.88 0.30
N ASP A 262 6.87 -11.45 -0.84
CA ASP A 262 6.49 -12.80 -1.26
C ASP A 262 6.82 -13.87 -0.21
N HIS A 263 7.87 -13.64 0.58
CA HIS A 263 8.38 -14.60 1.57
C HIS A 263 8.20 -14.14 3.02
N SER A 264 7.95 -12.85 3.28
CA SER A 264 7.85 -12.33 4.65
C SER A 264 7.08 -11.02 4.76
N SER A 265 6.26 -10.86 5.80
CA SER A 265 5.56 -9.60 6.09
C SER A 265 6.37 -8.65 6.99
N ILE A 266 7.71 -8.67 6.88
CA ILE A 266 8.60 -7.82 7.69
C ILE A 266 9.44 -6.90 6.81
N CYS A 267 9.82 -5.75 7.35
CA CYS A 267 10.69 -4.82 6.64
C CYS A 267 12.06 -5.45 6.35
N PRO A 268 12.55 -5.44 5.09
CA PRO A 268 13.85 -6.01 4.73
C PRO A 268 15.02 -5.41 5.50
N PHE A 269 14.87 -4.16 5.96
CA PHE A 269 15.91 -3.43 6.67
C PHE A 269 15.78 -3.54 8.19
N CYS A 270 14.68 -3.05 8.77
CA CYS A 270 14.52 -2.98 10.23
C CYS A 270 13.80 -4.18 10.86
N ARG A 271 13.29 -5.12 10.05
CA ARG A 271 12.58 -6.34 10.48
C ARG A 271 11.28 -6.13 11.27
N ARG A 272 10.78 -4.89 11.36
CA ARG A 272 9.45 -4.60 11.93
C ARG A 272 8.36 -5.19 11.02
N GLY A 273 7.29 -5.72 11.62
CA GLY A 273 6.11 -6.16 10.88
C GLY A 273 5.55 -5.03 10.01
N LEU A 274 5.29 -5.33 8.75
CA LEU A 274 4.68 -4.43 7.79
C LEU A 274 3.21 -4.80 7.61
N HIS A 275 2.34 -3.82 7.79
CA HIS A 275 0.91 -3.94 7.50
C HIS A 275 0.61 -3.37 6.12
N VAL A 276 1.33 -3.87 5.11
CA VAL A 276 1.18 -3.48 3.71
C VAL A 276 0.65 -4.70 2.96
N PRO A 277 -0.37 -4.58 2.08
CA PRO A 277 -0.71 -5.66 1.15
C PRO A 277 0.47 -6.02 0.27
N ALA A 278 0.68 -7.28 -0.06
CA ALA A 278 1.72 -7.62 -1.03
C ALA A 278 1.36 -7.17 -2.47
N SER A 279 0.07 -6.88 -2.77
CA SER A 279 -0.29 -6.13 -3.98
C SER A 279 0.03 -4.65 -3.76
N LEU A 280 1.31 -4.33 -3.96
CA LEU A 280 1.78 -2.96 -3.93
C LEU A 280 1.27 -2.15 -5.12
N GLN A 281 0.77 -2.77 -6.20
CA GLN A 281 0.30 -2.10 -7.43
C GLN A 281 -0.68 -0.95 -7.14
N ASN A 282 -1.58 -1.11 -6.18
CA ASN A 282 -2.57 -0.06 -5.85
C ASN A 282 -2.08 0.94 -4.80
N GLN A 283 -0.85 0.81 -4.31
CA GLN A 283 -0.27 1.76 -3.36
C GLN A 283 0.37 2.93 -4.13
N SER A 284 0.22 4.13 -3.61
CA SER A 284 0.85 5.32 -4.19
C SER A 284 2.35 5.36 -3.86
N SER A 285 3.15 5.71 -4.85
CA SER A 285 4.60 5.89 -4.72
C SER A 285 4.95 7.11 -3.86
N ASN A 286 6.16 7.18 -3.30
CA ASN A 286 6.62 8.37 -2.60
C ASN A 286 6.80 9.53 -3.59
N SER A 287 5.78 10.39 -3.65
CA SER A 287 5.70 11.50 -4.61
C SER A 287 6.92 12.44 -4.54
N THR A 288 7.42 12.70 -3.34
CA THR A 288 8.57 13.58 -3.10
C THR A 288 9.86 12.97 -3.63
N LEU A 289 10.17 11.72 -3.28
CA LEU A 289 11.36 11.04 -3.77
C LEU A 289 11.32 10.85 -5.28
N ASN A 290 10.16 10.50 -5.84
CA ASN A 290 9.98 10.42 -7.30
C ASN A 290 10.24 11.78 -7.98
N SER A 291 9.72 12.87 -7.42
CA SER A 291 9.93 14.20 -7.99
C SER A 291 11.42 14.60 -7.93
N ILE A 292 12.13 14.26 -6.85
CA ILE A 292 13.56 14.51 -6.70
C ILE A 292 14.38 13.69 -7.71
N LEU A 293 14.09 12.39 -7.85
CA LEU A 293 14.77 11.50 -8.80
C LEU A 293 14.63 11.97 -10.25
N ASN A 294 13.40 12.32 -10.66
CA ASN A 294 13.14 12.79 -12.02
C ASN A 294 13.72 14.19 -12.29
N ALA A 295 13.76 15.05 -11.27
CA ALA A 295 14.35 16.39 -11.40
C ALA A 295 15.89 16.36 -11.51
N LEU A 296 16.55 15.48 -10.75
CA LEU A 296 18.02 15.47 -10.64
C LEU A 296 18.72 14.50 -11.61
N CYS A 297 18.06 13.40 -12.01
CA CYS A 297 18.68 12.35 -12.81
C CYS A 297 17.68 11.54 -13.69
N PRO A 298 16.91 12.20 -14.56
CA PRO A 298 15.90 11.52 -15.39
C PRO A 298 16.50 10.44 -16.31
N ASP A 299 17.74 10.64 -16.80
CA ASP A 299 18.44 9.65 -17.62
C ASP A 299 18.70 8.34 -16.85
N LEU A 300 19.15 8.43 -15.59
CA LEU A 300 19.41 7.26 -14.75
C LEU A 300 18.11 6.52 -14.42
N VAL A 301 17.05 7.28 -14.13
CA VAL A 301 15.71 6.73 -13.89
C VAL A 301 15.19 5.99 -15.13
N THR A 302 15.31 6.61 -16.30
CA THR A 302 14.90 6.02 -17.59
C THR A 302 15.70 4.76 -17.92
N ALA A 303 17.03 4.79 -17.75
CA ALA A 303 17.88 3.64 -17.95
C ALA A 303 17.53 2.49 -16.98
N ARG A 304 17.27 2.82 -15.71
CA ARG A 304 16.85 1.84 -14.70
C ARG A 304 15.50 1.20 -15.04
N ALA A 305 14.53 1.99 -15.50
CA ALA A 305 13.23 1.52 -15.94
C ALA A 305 13.34 0.61 -17.17
N ALA A 306 14.18 0.98 -18.15
CA ALA A 306 14.41 0.17 -19.35
C ALA A 306 15.08 -1.18 -19.02
N ALA A 307 16.08 -1.17 -18.14
CA ALA A 307 16.73 -2.40 -17.68
C ALA A 307 15.74 -3.34 -16.97
N LEU A 308 14.87 -2.80 -16.13
CA LEU A 308 13.84 -3.56 -15.43
C LEU A 308 12.81 -4.17 -16.39
N ARG A 309 12.34 -3.39 -17.37
CA ARG A 309 11.44 -3.90 -18.43
C ARG A 309 12.07 -5.03 -19.25
N ALA A 310 13.35 -4.91 -19.58
CA ALA A 310 14.08 -5.97 -20.28
C ALA A 310 14.20 -7.26 -19.45
N GLU A 311 14.44 -7.14 -18.13
CA GLU A 311 14.41 -8.30 -17.22
C GLU A 311 13.02 -8.93 -17.11
N GLU A 312 11.96 -8.13 -17.08
CA GLU A 312 10.57 -8.63 -16.99
C GLU A 312 10.16 -9.38 -18.25
N GLN A 313 10.44 -8.82 -19.41
CA GLN A 313 10.18 -9.50 -20.69
C GLN A 313 10.89 -10.86 -20.77
N ALA A 314 12.08 -10.97 -20.18
CA ALA A 314 12.83 -12.23 -20.15
C ALA A 314 12.32 -13.23 -19.09
N GLY A 315 11.69 -12.75 -18.02
CA GLY A 315 11.18 -13.57 -16.90
C GLY A 315 9.71 -13.99 -17.02
N ASP A 316 8.86 -13.14 -17.59
CA ASP A 316 7.41 -13.37 -17.71
C ASP A 316 7.04 -14.47 -18.71
N ASP A 317 7.94 -14.81 -19.63
CA ASP A 317 7.76 -15.94 -20.56
C ASP A 317 8.00 -17.31 -19.88
N VAL A 318 8.46 -17.35 -18.62
CA VAL A 318 8.81 -18.61 -17.93
C VAL A 318 7.65 -19.13 -17.09
N LEU A 319 7.07 -20.25 -17.51
CA LEU A 319 6.12 -21.04 -16.71
C LEU A 319 6.87 -21.75 -15.56
N SER A 320 7.02 -21.07 -14.43
CA SER A 320 7.92 -21.47 -13.35
C SER A 320 7.26 -22.24 -12.21
N THR A 321 5.96 -22.09 -11.98
CA THR A 321 5.29 -22.69 -10.82
C THR A 321 4.68 -24.04 -11.16
N PRO A 322 5.13 -25.16 -10.55
CA PRO A 322 4.49 -26.46 -10.75
C PRO A 322 3.12 -26.50 -10.08
N LEU A 323 2.12 -27.03 -10.81
CA LEU A 323 0.74 -27.17 -10.35
C LEU A 323 0.38 -28.62 -10.03
N PHE A 324 -0.07 -28.84 -8.80
CA PHE A 324 -0.74 -30.05 -8.35
C PHE A 324 -2.26 -29.84 -8.46
N ILE A 325 -2.94 -30.66 -9.24
CA ILE A 325 -4.38 -30.53 -9.50
C ILE A 325 -5.10 -31.61 -8.71
N CYS A 326 -5.83 -31.24 -7.66
CA CYS A 326 -6.49 -32.22 -6.79
C CYS A 326 -7.69 -31.62 -6.05
N THR A 327 -7.49 -31.22 -4.80
CA THR A 327 -8.52 -30.76 -3.85
C THR A 327 -8.27 -29.30 -3.48
N LEU A 328 -9.26 -28.69 -2.82
CA LEU A 328 -9.12 -27.35 -2.27
C LEU A 328 -8.09 -27.36 -1.13
N SER A 329 -7.14 -26.45 -1.20
CA SER A 329 -6.29 -26.11 -0.07
C SER A 329 -6.43 -24.62 0.23
N LEU A 330 -6.31 -24.25 1.50
CA LEU A 330 -6.58 -22.89 1.97
C LEU A 330 -5.33 -22.30 2.65
N PRO A 331 -5.15 -20.97 2.58
CA PRO A 331 -4.05 -20.29 3.27
C PRO A 331 -3.97 -20.61 4.75
N ALA A 332 -2.75 -20.68 5.28
CA ALA A 332 -2.38 -21.07 6.65
C ALA A 332 -2.80 -22.48 7.08
N MET A 333 -3.60 -23.20 6.28
CA MET A 333 -4.12 -24.52 6.65
C MET A 333 -3.16 -25.64 6.22
N PRO A 334 -3.02 -26.69 7.04
CA PRO A 334 -2.26 -27.85 6.65
C PRO A 334 -2.99 -28.65 5.56
N THR A 335 -2.23 -29.20 4.62
CA THR A 335 -2.73 -30.13 3.61
C THR A 335 -1.81 -31.36 3.56
N PHE A 336 -2.40 -32.54 3.71
CA PHE A 336 -1.70 -33.82 3.73
C PHE A 336 -1.98 -34.57 2.43
N LEU A 337 -0.92 -34.99 1.73
CA LEU A 337 -1.05 -35.63 0.42
C LEU A 337 -0.24 -36.91 0.38
N HIS A 338 -0.82 -37.94 -0.22
CA HIS A 338 -0.12 -39.15 -0.60
C HIS A 338 0.12 -39.11 -2.10
N VAL A 339 1.38 -38.88 -2.49
CA VAL A 339 1.78 -38.70 -3.88
C VAL A 339 2.26 -40.03 -4.44
N PHE A 340 1.48 -40.62 -5.35
CA PHE A 340 1.82 -41.89 -5.99
C PHE A 340 1.92 -41.82 -7.52
N GLU A 341 1.30 -40.82 -8.16
CA GLU A 341 1.35 -40.67 -9.62
C GLU A 341 2.78 -40.34 -10.11
N PRO A 342 3.31 -41.02 -11.15
CA PRO A 342 4.67 -40.84 -11.64
C PRO A 342 5.06 -39.38 -11.95
N ARG A 343 4.17 -38.63 -12.62
CA ARG A 343 4.38 -37.21 -12.95
C ARG A 343 4.59 -36.34 -11.71
N TYR A 344 3.80 -36.58 -10.66
CA TYR A 344 3.86 -35.81 -9.43
C TYR A 344 5.01 -36.26 -8.53
N ARG A 345 5.45 -37.52 -8.63
CA ARG A 345 6.68 -37.98 -7.95
C ARG A 345 7.93 -37.24 -8.44
N LEU A 346 8.03 -37.02 -9.76
CA LEU A 346 9.11 -36.21 -10.35
C LEU A 346 8.99 -34.75 -9.91
N MET A 347 7.78 -34.17 -9.98
CA MET A 347 7.50 -32.82 -9.51
C MET A 347 7.95 -32.63 -8.05
N MET A 348 7.58 -33.55 -7.14
CA MET A 348 7.94 -33.44 -5.72
C MET A 348 9.44 -33.46 -5.49
N ARG A 349 10.20 -34.27 -6.24
CA ARG A 349 11.67 -34.26 -6.16
C ARG A 349 12.23 -32.89 -6.50
N ARG A 350 11.79 -32.29 -7.62
CA ARG A 350 12.22 -30.96 -8.06
C ARG A 350 11.84 -29.87 -7.06
N VAL A 351 10.63 -29.94 -6.51
CA VAL A 351 10.15 -28.99 -5.50
C VAL A 351 11.00 -29.04 -4.23
N ILE A 352 11.36 -30.25 -3.76
CA ILE A 352 12.21 -30.45 -2.58
C ILE A 352 13.65 -29.96 -2.82
N GLU A 353 14.20 -30.19 -4.01
CA GLU A 353 15.54 -29.69 -4.40
C GLU A 353 15.55 -28.17 -4.60
N GLY A 354 14.39 -27.56 -4.85
CA GLY A 354 14.21 -26.13 -5.04
C GLY A 354 13.75 -25.39 -3.77
N ASN A 355 12.75 -24.54 -3.91
CA ASN A 355 12.24 -23.67 -2.84
C ASN A 355 11.17 -24.33 -1.95
N ARG A 356 10.92 -25.64 -2.10
CA ARG A 356 9.90 -26.41 -1.37
C ARG A 356 8.46 -25.92 -1.56
N GLN A 357 8.18 -25.17 -2.63
CA GLN A 357 6.86 -24.63 -2.92
C GLN A 357 6.26 -25.16 -4.22
N PHE A 358 4.94 -25.32 -4.24
CA PHE A 358 4.18 -25.63 -5.45
C PHE A 358 2.74 -25.11 -5.35
N GLY A 359 2.10 -24.89 -6.49
CA GLY A 359 0.71 -24.44 -6.53
C GLY A 359 -0.26 -25.62 -6.42
N MET A 360 -1.25 -25.53 -5.55
CA MET A 360 -2.39 -26.46 -5.50
C MET A 360 -3.62 -25.78 -6.08
N VAL A 361 -4.25 -26.42 -7.07
CA VAL A 361 -5.48 -25.96 -7.71
C VAL A 361 -6.54 -27.07 -7.68
N MET A 362 -7.80 -26.69 -7.55
CA MET A 362 -8.92 -27.63 -7.62
C MET A 362 -9.12 -28.15 -9.06
N TYR A 363 -9.57 -29.39 -9.18
CA TYR A 363 -9.99 -29.94 -10.47
C TYR A 363 -11.27 -29.26 -10.99
N ASN A 364 -11.25 -28.83 -12.26
CA ASN A 364 -12.41 -28.23 -12.92
C ASN A 364 -13.37 -29.32 -13.44
N ARG A 365 -14.31 -29.74 -12.59
CA ARG A 365 -15.26 -30.82 -12.91
C ARG A 365 -16.20 -30.50 -14.08
N THR A 366 -16.50 -29.23 -14.30
CA THR A 366 -17.46 -28.79 -15.31
C THR A 366 -16.78 -28.44 -16.65
N HIS A 367 -15.44 -28.39 -16.68
CA HIS A 367 -14.67 -27.84 -17.80
C HIS A 367 -15.14 -26.44 -18.23
N ALA A 368 -15.71 -25.68 -17.29
CA ALA A 368 -16.15 -24.31 -17.54
C ALA A 368 -14.93 -23.43 -17.87
N ALA A 369 -15.10 -22.48 -18.78
CA ALA A 369 -14.06 -21.52 -19.12
C ALA A 369 -13.60 -20.73 -17.88
N GLN A 370 -12.29 -20.53 -17.75
CA GLN A 370 -11.61 -19.91 -16.62
C GLN A 370 -10.96 -18.59 -17.06
N GLY A 371 -11.75 -17.53 -17.15
CA GLY A 371 -11.28 -16.22 -17.62
C GLY A 371 -10.59 -16.32 -18.98
N ASP A 372 -9.41 -15.72 -19.09
CA ASP A 372 -8.59 -15.71 -20.31
C ASP A 372 -7.89 -17.06 -20.60
N LEU A 373 -7.91 -18.01 -19.66
CA LEU A 373 -7.32 -19.34 -19.85
C LEU A 373 -8.19 -20.26 -20.73
N GLY A 374 -9.45 -19.90 -20.97
CA GLY A 374 -10.41 -20.76 -21.65
C GLY A 374 -10.74 -22.02 -20.85
N ALA A 375 -11.08 -23.12 -21.52
CA ALA A 375 -11.46 -24.36 -20.86
C ALA A 375 -10.21 -25.14 -20.39
N THR A 376 -10.00 -25.19 -19.08
CA THR A 376 -8.88 -25.88 -18.44
C THR A 376 -9.36 -27.02 -17.53
N GLN A 377 -8.45 -27.93 -17.17
CA GLN A 377 -8.73 -29.04 -16.25
C GLN A 377 -8.69 -28.64 -14.76
N PHE A 378 -8.36 -27.39 -14.45
CA PHE A 378 -8.22 -26.87 -13.10
C PHE A 378 -8.94 -25.53 -12.97
N LEU A 379 -9.37 -25.16 -11.77
CA LEU A 379 -9.95 -23.84 -11.52
C LEU A 379 -8.85 -22.77 -11.44
N GLU A 380 -9.18 -21.55 -11.87
CA GLU A 380 -8.22 -20.46 -12.08
C GLU A 380 -7.46 -20.03 -10.81
N TYR A 381 -8.10 -20.13 -9.63
CA TYR A 381 -7.52 -19.72 -8.36
C TYR A 381 -7.00 -20.94 -7.59
N GLY A 382 -5.87 -20.75 -6.91
CA GLY A 382 -5.22 -21.78 -6.11
C GLY A 382 -4.56 -21.23 -4.87
N THR A 383 -3.95 -22.15 -4.12
CA THR A 383 -3.15 -21.83 -2.94
C THR A 383 -1.73 -22.31 -3.15
N LEU A 384 -0.75 -21.44 -2.94
CA LEU A 384 0.65 -21.81 -2.94
C LEU A 384 0.92 -22.58 -1.64
N LEU A 385 1.49 -23.77 -1.76
CA LEU A 385 1.77 -24.67 -0.64
C LEU A 385 3.29 -24.75 -0.42
N GLU A 386 3.70 -24.65 0.83
CA GLU A 386 5.07 -24.92 1.28
C GLU A 386 5.12 -26.31 1.93
N ILE A 387 6.04 -27.16 1.50
CA ILE A 387 6.24 -28.49 2.09
C ILE A 387 6.91 -28.33 3.46
N VAL A 388 6.19 -28.67 4.53
CA VAL A 388 6.67 -28.67 5.91
C VAL A 388 7.40 -29.98 6.23
N ASN A 389 6.76 -31.12 5.90
CA ASN A 389 7.32 -32.44 6.10
C ASN A 389 7.25 -33.27 4.79
N TYR A 390 8.28 -34.08 4.54
CA TYR A 390 8.43 -34.89 3.35
C TYR A 390 8.97 -36.27 3.71
N GLU A 391 8.15 -37.31 3.50
CA GLU A 391 8.51 -38.70 3.76
C GLU A 391 8.47 -39.50 2.45
N LEU A 392 9.65 -39.89 1.94
CA LEU A 392 9.80 -40.70 0.74
C LEU A 392 9.78 -42.20 1.09
N LEU A 393 8.87 -42.95 0.46
CA LEU A 393 8.76 -44.40 0.58
C LEU A 393 9.73 -45.11 -0.38
N ARG A 394 10.01 -46.39 -0.09
CA ARG A 394 10.97 -47.21 -0.86
C ARG A 394 10.59 -47.42 -2.32
N ASP A 395 9.29 -47.42 -2.64
CA ASP A 395 8.77 -47.52 -4.01
C ASP A 395 8.73 -46.16 -4.73
N GLY A 396 9.17 -45.10 -4.04
CA GLY A 396 9.25 -43.73 -4.51
C GLY A 396 7.94 -42.96 -4.48
N ARG A 397 6.89 -43.48 -3.84
CA ARG A 397 5.74 -42.67 -3.38
C ARG A 397 6.16 -41.79 -2.21
N SER A 398 5.41 -40.73 -1.92
CA SER A 398 5.71 -39.89 -0.75
C SER A 398 4.46 -39.46 0.02
N PHE A 399 4.57 -39.39 1.34
CA PHE A 399 3.65 -38.63 2.17
C PHE A 399 4.22 -37.24 2.37
N ILE A 400 3.40 -36.22 2.12
CA ILE A 400 3.81 -34.83 2.28
C ILE A 400 2.80 -34.10 3.16
N GLU A 401 3.33 -33.32 4.07
CA GLU A 401 2.59 -32.33 4.84
C GLU A 401 3.00 -30.96 4.33
N THR A 402 2.01 -30.14 4.03
CA THR A 402 2.22 -28.81 3.49
C THR A 402 1.41 -27.80 4.28
N ARG A 403 1.79 -26.52 4.19
CA ARG A 403 1.03 -25.40 4.75
C ARG A 403 0.76 -24.39 3.63
N GLY A 404 -0.47 -23.89 3.54
CA GLY A 404 -0.80 -22.81 2.60
C GLY A 404 -0.10 -21.50 2.94
N VAL A 405 0.65 -20.93 2.01
CA VAL A 405 1.42 -19.68 2.22
C VAL A 405 0.80 -18.44 1.56
N GLY A 406 -0.10 -18.63 0.60
CA GLY A 406 -0.74 -17.53 -0.09
C GLY A 406 -1.68 -18.02 -1.19
N ARG A 407 -2.50 -17.12 -1.71
CA ARG A 407 -3.41 -17.42 -2.82
C ARG A 407 -2.81 -16.92 -4.12
N PHE A 408 -3.21 -17.53 -5.22
CA PHE A 408 -2.83 -17.06 -6.55
C PHE A 408 -3.93 -17.29 -7.58
N GLN A 409 -3.82 -16.57 -8.69
CA GLN A 409 -4.58 -16.75 -9.92
C GLN A 409 -3.61 -17.22 -11.01
N VAL A 410 -4.00 -18.24 -11.78
CA VAL A 410 -3.22 -18.71 -12.93
C VAL A 410 -3.42 -17.73 -14.10
N LYS A 411 -2.33 -17.24 -14.69
CA LYS A 411 -2.37 -16.31 -15.84
C LYS A 411 -1.97 -16.94 -17.15
N ALA A 412 -1.09 -17.93 -17.10
CA ALA A 412 -0.74 -18.77 -18.23
C ALA A 412 -0.36 -20.15 -17.70
N HIS A 413 -0.57 -21.19 -18.52
CA HIS A 413 -0.19 -22.54 -18.15
C HIS A 413 0.36 -23.32 -19.35
N GLY A 414 1.07 -24.38 -19.04
CA GLY A 414 1.63 -25.32 -19.99
C GLY A 414 1.91 -26.65 -19.32
N MET A 415 2.56 -27.55 -20.07
CA MET A 415 2.89 -28.90 -19.60
C MET A 415 4.40 -29.05 -19.54
N LEU A 416 4.90 -29.57 -18.42
CA LEU A 416 6.30 -29.96 -18.25
C LEU A 416 6.34 -31.38 -17.69
N ASP A 417 6.92 -32.32 -18.44
CA ASP A 417 7.10 -33.71 -18.02
C ASP A 417 5.82 -34.38 -17.46
N GLY A 418 4.67 -34.04 -18.05
CA GLY A 418 3.36 -34.61 -17.73
C GLY A 418 2.59 -33.97 -16.57
N TYR A 419 3.16 -32.97 -15.88
CA TYR A 419 2.45 -32.13 -14.92
C TYR A 419 2.33 -30.67 -15.41
N ASN A 420 1.38 -29.92 -14.86
CA ASN A 420 1.15 -28.54 -15.30
C ASN A 420 2.16 -27.60 -14.66
N VAL A 421 2.63 -26.64 -15.43
CA VAL A 421 3.41 -25.50 -14.94
C VAL A 421 2.69 -24.23 -15.34
N SER A 422 2.79 -23.20 -14.51
CA SER A 422 2.08 -21.96 -14.73
C SER A 422 2.92 -20.73 -14.41
N ARG A 423 2.52 -19.64 -15.07
CA ARG A 423 2.73 -18.30 -14.56
C ARG A 423 1.53 -17.95 -13.70
N ILE A 424 1.80 -17.60 -12.46
CA ILE A 424 0.78 -17.25 -11.47
C ILE A 424 0.92 -15.78 -11.07
N GLU A 425 -0.19 -15.17 -10.69
CA GLU A 425 -0.23 -13.88 -10.02
C GLU A 425 -0.76 -14.08 -8.60
N ARG A 426 -0.10 -13.49 -7.60
CA ARG A 426 -0.50 -13.63 -6.20
C ARG A 426 -1.78 -12.83 -5.93
N VAL A 427 -2.73 -13.45 -5.23
CA VAL A 427 -4.01 -12.82 -4.86
C VAL A 427 -3.95 -12.38 -3.41
N GLU A 428 -3.86 -11.07 -3.24
CA GLU A 428 -3.68 -10.40 -1.96
C GLU A 428 -4.95 -9.74 -1.47
N ASP A 429 -4.98 -9.43 -0.18
CA ASP A 429 -6.05 -8.63 0.38
C ASP A 429 -5.88 -7.15 0.00
N VAL A 430 -7.01 -6.44 -0.09
CA VAL A 430 -6.98 -4.97 -0.23
C VAL A 430 -6.26 -4.33 0.96
N SER A 431 -5.81 -3.08 0.79
CA SER A 431 -5.11 -2.39 1.88
C SER A 431 -5.95 -2.21 3.12
N LEU A 432 -5.32 -2.20 4.30
CA LEU A 432 -6.05 -1.97 5.54
C LEU A 432 -6.74 -0.60 5.58
N ALA A 433 -6.19 0.38 4.85
CA ALA A 433 -6.80 1.70 4.70
C ALA A 433 -8.06 1.61 3.83
N GLU A 434 -7.98 0.91 2.70
CA GLU A 434 -9.10 0.66 1.80
C GLU A 434 -10.19 -0.20 2.46
N GLU A 435 -9.82 -1.30 3.12
CA GLU A 435 -10.74 -2.17 3.84
C GLU A 435 -11.49 -1.41 4.94
N GLY A 436 -10.78 -0.57 5.70
CA GLY A 436 -11.40 0.30 6.71
C GLY A 436 -12.36 1.32 6.12
N ALA A 437 -11.98 1.97 5.01
CA ALA A 437 -12.84 2.94 4.32
C ALA A 437 -14.11 2.28 3.77
N LEU A 438 -13.97 1.08 3.19
CA LEU A 438 -15.10 0.31 2.67
C LEU A 438 -16.02 -0.21 3.79
N GLU A 439 -15.45 -0.74 4.89
CA GLU A 439 -16.23 -1.14 6.06
C GLU A 439 -17.02 0.05 6.63
N GLN A 440 -16.36 1.21 6.81
CA GLN A 440 -17.00 2.41 7.33
C GLN A 440 -18.16 2.84 6.44
N ARG A 441 -17.96 2.84 5.12
CA ARG A 441 -19.00 3.19 4.14
C ARG A 441 -20.20 2.25 4.25
N GLU A 442 -19.96 0.94 4.22
CA GLU A 442 -21.02 -0.08 4.32
C GLU A 442 -21.79 0.03 5.62
N THR A 443 -21.09 0.06 6.76
CA THR A 443 -21.72 0.07 8.09
C THR A 443 -22.49 1.37 8.35
N THR A 444 -21.99 2.52 7.87
CA THR A 444 -22.69 3.80 7.97
C THR A 444 -23.98 3.77 7.15
N MET A 445 -23.90 3.38 5.88
CA MET A 445 -25.08 3.27 5.00
C MET A 445 -26.13 2.31 5.57
N ALA A 446 -25.72 1.16 6.11
CA ALA A 446 -26.63 0.19 6.69
C ALA A 446 -27.29 0.70 7.99
N ARG A 447 -26.55 1.45 8.82
CA ARG A 447 -27.11 2.07 10.05
C ARG A 447 -28.10 3.17 9.74
N ASP A 448 -27.80 4.03 8.78
CA ASP A 448 -28.71 5.10 8.34
C ASP A 448 -30.01 4.50 7.78
N TYR A 449 -29.90 3.45 6.96
CA TYR A 449 -31.05 2.69 6.49
C TYR A 449 -31.83 2.07 7.65
N ALA A 450 -31.15 1.42 8.60
CA ALA A 450 -31.79 0.78 9.74
C ALA A 450 -32.58 1.77 10.59
N GLU A 451 -32.01 2.95 10.83
CA GLU A 451 -32.67 4.02 11.56
C GLU A 451 -33.94 4.49 10.83
N ALA A 452 -33.84 4.76 9.53
CA ALA A 452 -34.99 5.13 8.71
C ALA A 452 -36.06 4.02 8.68
N PHE A 453 -35.64 2.76 8.55
CA PHE A 453 -36.51 1.60 8.54
C PHE A 453 -37.29 1.46 9.85
N PHE A 454 -36.61 1.59 11.00
CA PHE A 454 -37.26 1.50 12.31
C PHE A 454 -38.20 2.68 12.59
N ARG A 455 -37.89 3.88 12.10
CA ARG A 455 -38.83 5.02 12.18
C ARG A 455 -40.12 4.73 11.41
N ALA A 456 -40.03 4.09 10.25
CA ALA A 456 -41.19 3.74 9.43
C ALA A 456 -41.91 2.46 9.90
N ASN A 457 -41.17 1.49 10.46
CA ASN A 457 -41.64 0.16 10.80
C ASN A 457 -41.17 -0.28 12.20
N PRO A 458 -41.71 0.28 13.30
CA PRO A 458 -41.14 0.12 14.65
C PRO A 458 -41.12 -1.30 15.21
N ARG A 459 -41.91 -2.22 14.64
CA ARG A 459 -42.06 -3.61 15.12
C ARG A 459 -41.57 -4.66 14.13
N THR A 460 -40.98 -4.24 13.01
CA THR A 460 -40.52 -5.16 11.96
C THR A 460 -39.02 -5.40 12.14
N GLN A 461 -38.58 -6.65 12.01
CA GLN A 461 -37.16 -6.97 11.99
C GLN A 461 -36.51 -6.44 10.72
N LEU A 462 -35.24 -6.04 10.82
CA LEU A 462 -34.48 -5.65 9.64
C LEU A 462 -34.33 -6.82 8.67
N PRO A 463 -34.31 -6.55 7.36
CA PRO A 463 -33.84 -7.52 6.38
C PRO A 463 -32.45 -8.06 6.75
N THR A 464 -32.25 -9.38 6.66
CA THR A 464 -31.03 -10.07 7.13
C THR A 464 -29.75 -9.53 6.49
N ASN A 465 -29.80 -9.18 5.20
CA ASN A 465 -28.68 -8.60 4.47
C ASN A 465 -28.27 -7.23 5.05
N VAL A 466 -29.24 -6.38 5.36
CA VAL A 466 -28.96 -5.08 5.97
C VAL A 466 -28.46 -5.25 7.40
N ALA A 467 -29.08 -6.14 8.18
CA ALA A 467 -28.63 -6.45 9.54
C ALA A 467 -27.16 -6.92 9.56
N LEU A 468 -26.75 -7.76 8.61
CA LEU A 468 -25.36 -8.19 8.45
C LEU A 468 -24.42 -7.01 8.17
N GLU A 469 -24.82 -6.08 7.31
CA GLU A 469 -24.01 -4.90 6.97
C GLU A 469 -23.85 -3.91 8.13
N THR A 470 -24.76 -3.92 9.11
CA THR A 470 -24.61 -3.07 10.32
C THR A 470 -23.49 -3.52 11.27
N LEU A 471 -23.09 -4.79 11.20
CA LEU A 471 -22.05 -5.37 12.06
C LEU A 471 -20.66 -4.96 11.57
N SER A 472 -19.78 -4.53 12.48
CA SER A 472 -18.36 -4.32 12.15
C SER A 472 -17.64 -5.63 11.83
N THR A 473 -16.46 -5.55 11.22
CA THR A 473 -15.62 -6.72 10.92
C THR A 473 -15.26 -7.49 12.20
N GLN A 474 -14.95 -6.78 13.28
CA GLN A 474 -14.75 -7.40 14.60
C GLN A 474 -16.02 -8.07 15.12
N GLN A 475 -17.19 -7.42 15.01
CA GLN A 475 -18.45 -8.02 15.46
C GLN A 475 -18.82 -9.28 14.65
N LEU A 476 -18.48 -9.32 13.35
CA LEU A 476 -18.64 -10.53 12.53
C LEU A 476 -17.73 -11.65 13.03
N LEU A 477 -16.47 -11.37 13.33
CA LEU A 477 -15.55 -12.35 13.89
C LEU A 477 -16.03 -12.85 15.27
N ASP A 478 -16.45 -11.94 16.16
CA ASP A 478 -16.95 -12.27 17.50
C ASP A 478 -18.17 -13.20 17.41
N ALA A 479 -19.09 -12.93 16.49
CA ALA A 479 -20.25 -13.79 16.26
C ALA A 479 -19.86 -15.18 15.72
N CYS A 480 -18.90 -15.25 14.81
CA CYS A 480 -18.41 -16.52 14.28
C CYS A 480 -17.65 -17.34 15.34
N THR A 481 -16.79 -16.70 16.13
CA THR A 481 -16.04 -17.36 17.20
C THR A 481 -16.95 -17.82 18.34
N ALA A 482 -18.00 -17.04 18.67
CA ALA A 482 -19.03 -17.47 19.62
C ALA A 482 -19.73 -18.75 19.15
N PHE A 483 -20.07 -18.85 17.85
CA PHE A 483 -20.64 -20.06 17.29
C PHE A 483 -19.70 -21.27 17.38
N VAL A 484 -18.38 -21.07 17.14
CA VAL A 484 -17.39 -22.14 17.30
C VAL A 484 -17.33 -22.64 18.76
N ARG A 485 -17.43 -21.74 19.74
CA ARG A 485 -17.48 -22.10 21.17
C ARG A 485 -18.74 -22.91 21.49
N GLU A 486 -19.91 -22.45 21.04
CA GLU A 486 -21.19 -23.16 21.19
C GLU A 486 -21.11 -24.57 20.59
N MET A 487 -20.56 -24.70 19.38
CA MET A 487 -20.40 -26.00 18.75
C MET A 487 -19.48 -26.90 19.56
N ARG A 488 -18.32 -26.41 20.01
CA ARG A 488 -17.37 -27.19 20.82
C ARG A 488 -17.96 -27.73 22.12
N GLU A 489 -18.86 -26.99 22.76
CA GLU A 489 -19.57 -27.43 23.96
C GLU A 489 -20.61 -28.52 23.66
N SER A 490 -21.20 -28.51 22.46
CA SER A 490 -22.19 -29.50 22.01
C SER A 490 -21.60 -30.80 21.48
N SER A 491 -20.27 -30.91 21.43
CA SER A 491 -19.53 -31.87 20.61
C SER A 491 -18.82 -32.95 21.39
N ALA A 492 -18.53 -34.09 20.74
CA ALA A 492 -17.85 -35.20 21.39
C ALA A 492 -16.37 -34.82 21.69
N PRO A 493 -15.85 -35.04 22.92
CA PRO A 493 -14.50 -34.57 23.31
C PRO A 493 -13.37 -35.00 22.36
N TRP A 494 -13.42 -36.22 21.84
CA TRP A 494 -12.40 -36.78 20.94
C TRP A 494 -12.34 -36.07 19.58
N LEU A 495 -13.48 -35.58 19.06
CA LEU A 495 -13.55 -34.89 17.78
C LEU A 495 -13.05 -33.45 17.92
N ARG A 496 -13.31 -32.80 19.07
CA ARG A 496 -12.67 -31.53 19.45
C ARG A 496 -11.15 -31.63 19.50
N GLU A 497 -10.61 -32.65 20.17
CA GLU A 497 -9.15 -32.86 20.28
C GLU A 497 -8.49 -33.05 18.92
N ARG A 498 -9.11 -33.85 18.03
CA ARG A 498 -8.58 -34.10 16.68
C ARG A 498 -8.50 -32.84 15.83
N ILE A 499 -9.51 -31.96 15.91
CA ILE A 499 -9.51 -30.68 15.17
C ILE A 499 -8.37 -29.78 15.65
N ILE A 500 -8.19 -29.68 16.98
CA ILE A 500 -7.10 -28.86 17.56
C ILE A 500 -5.74 -29.44 17.18
N GLN A 501 -5.58 -30.76 17.20
CA GLN A 501 -4.33 -31.42 16.80
C GLN A 501 -3.95 -31.15 15.34
N VAL A 502 -4.93 -31.10 14.44
CA VAL A 502 -4.68 -30.90 13.01
C VAL A 502 -4.60 -29.42 12.65
N TYR A 503 -5.59 -28.61 13.02
CA TYR A 503 -5.76 -27.23 12.55
C TYR A 503 -5.39 -26.17 13.59
N GLY A 504 -5.09 -26.57 14.82
CA GLY A 504 -4.87 -25.64 15.94
C GLY A 504 -6.16 -25.03 16.50
N GLU A 505 -5.98 -24.08 17.40
CA GLU A 505 -7.07 -23.28 17.96
C GLU A 505 -7.62 -22.28 16.92
N PRO A 506 -8.88 -21.81 17.07
CA PRO A 506 -9.49 -20.86 16.15
C PRO A 506 -8.65 -19.57 16.13
N PRO A 507 -8.21 -19.10 14.95
CA PRO A 507 -7.45 -17.87 14.85
C PRO A 507 -8.25 -16.66 15.35
N GLU A 508 -7.57 -15.73 16.00
CA GLU A 508 -8.15 -14.41 16.38
C GLU A 508 -8.06 -13.39 15.25
N ASP A 509 -7.31 -13.69 14.19
CA ASP A 509 -7.15 -12.82 13.02
C ASP A 509 -8.32 -13.00 12.03
N PRO A 510 -9.14 -11.95 11.76
CA PRO A 510 -10.17 -11.94 10.74
C PRO A 510 -9.74 -12.42 9.35
N ALA A 511 -8.47 -12.20 8.94
CA ALA A 511 -8.00 -12.62 7.62
C ALA A 511 -7.81 -14.13 7.50
N ILE A 512 -7.44 -14.79 8.60
CA ILE A 512 -7.10 -16.22 8.66
C ILE A 512 -8.31 -17.05 9.10
N PHE A 513 -9.12 -16.53 10.04
CA PHE A 513 -10.25 -17.25 10.63
C PHE A 513 -11.20 -17.88 9.58
N PRO A 514 -11.60 -17.21 8.48
CA PRO A 514 -12.48 -17.80 7.48
C PRO A 514 -11.92 -19.09 6.85
N TYR A 515 -10.61 -19.15 6.61
CA TYR A 515 -9.95 -20.34 6.07
C TYR A 515 -9.94 -21.49 7.07
N TRP A 516 -9.60 -21.19 8.32
CA TRP A 516 -9.67 -22.17 9.41
C TRP A 516 -11.09 -22.70 9.58
N PHE A 517 -12.08 -21.81 9.62
CA PHE A 517 -13.48 -22.18 9.78
C PHE A 517 -13.94 -23.09 8.64
N ALA A 518 -13.62 -22.73 7.39
CA ALA A 518 -13.91 -23.54 6.20
C ALA A 518 -13.27 -24.93 6.26
N SER A 519 -12.09 -25.08 6.87
CA SER A 519 -11.43 -26.37 7.02
C SER A 519 -12.11 -27.30 8.04
N VAL A 520 -12.82 -26.75 9.03
CA VAL A 520 -13.42 -27.54 10.11
C VAL A 520 -14.92 -27.78 9.97
N VAL A 521 -15.60 -27.07 9.05
CA VAL A 521 -17.05 -27.26 8.80
C VAL A 521 -17.36 -28.08 7.53
N PRO A 522 -18.46 -28.86 7.53
CA PRO A 522 -18.89 -29.66 6.38
C PRO A 522 -19.64 -28.81 5.35
N ILE A 523 -18.89 -27.98 4.62
CA ILE A 523 -19.37 -27.15 3.51
C ILE A 523 -18.82 -27.68 2.19
N LEU A 524 -19.57 -27.53 1.09
CA LEU A 524 -19.15 -27.94 -0.24
C LEU A 524 -17.88 -27.19 -0.68
N GLU A 525 -16.95 -27.88 -1.36
CA GLU A 525 -15.68 -27.27 -1.77
C GLU A 525 -15.90 -26.08 -2.71
N GLU A 526 -16.92 -26.12 -3.56
CA GLU A 526 -17.28 -25.06 -4.49
C GLU A 526 -17.67 -23.75 -3.77
N GLU A 527 -18.31 -23.85 -2.59
CA GLU A 527 -18.62 -22.67 -1.77
C GLU A 527 -17.39 -22.16 -1.02
N LYS A 528 -16.51 -23.07 -0.57
CA LYS A 528 -15.23 -22.71 0.08
C LYS A 528 -14.27 -22.04 -0.91
N TYR A 529 -14.31 -22.43 -2.18
CA TYR A 529 -13.47 -21.88 -3.25
C TYR A 529 -13.63 -20.36 -3.41
N LEU A 530 -14.82 -19.81 -3.14
CA LEU A 530 -15.07 -18.35 -3.16
C LEU A 530 -14.15 -17.58 -2.20
N LEU A 531 -13.67 -18.21 -1.13
CA LEU A 531 -12.72 -17.58 -0.19
C LEU A 531 -11.35 -17.31 -0.84
N LEU A 532 -10.96 -18.07 -1.86
CA LEU A 532 -9.72 -17.82 -2.60
C LEU A 532 -9.85 -16.59 -3.50
N GLN A 533 -11.03 -16.36 -4.08
CA GLN A 533 -11.30 -15.23 -4.98
C GLN A 533 -11.51 -13.90 -4.24
N THR A 534 -11.93 -13.96 -2.97
CA THR A 534 -12.37 -12.77 -2.22
C THR A 534 -11.18 -12.00 -1.63
N THR A 535 -10.90 -10.80 -2.13
CA THR A 535 -9.78 -9.93 -1.68
C THR A 535 -10.09 -9.08 -0.45
N ARG A 536 -11.32 -9.12 0.06
CA ARG A 536 -11.74 -8.38 1.25
C ARG A 536 -11.91 -9.31 2.45
N VAL A 537 -11.25 -8.97 3.56
CA VAL A 537 -11.28 -9.75 4.80
C VAL A 537 -12.71 -9.82 5.36
N ARG A 538 -13.39 -8.67 5.39
CA ARG A 538 -14.77 -8.54 5.82
C ARG A 538 -15.74 -9.37 4.98
N GLU A 539 -15.55 -9.41 3.66
CA GLU A 539 -16.40 -10.21 2.77
C GLU A 539 -16.18 -11.71 3.01
N ARG A 540 -14.94 -12.17 3.23
CA ARG A 540 -14.70 -13.56 3.65
C ARG A 540 -15.39 -13.89 4.96
N LEU A 541 -15.41 -12.97 5.92
CA LEU A 541 -16.16 -13.16 7.16
C LEU A 541 -17.67 -13.22 6.93
N LYS A 542 -18.25 -12.37 6.07
CA LYS A 542 -19.68 -12.43 5.70
C LYS A 542 -20.03 -13.77 5.04
N ILE A 543 -19.16 -14.29 4.16
CA ILE A 543 -19.34 -15.60 3.53
C ILE A 543 -19.44 -16.69 4.61
N VAL A 544 -18.46 -16.80 5.51
CA VAL A 544 -18.50 -17.85 6.55
C VAL A 544 -19.61 -17.64 7.57
N TYR A 545 -19.97 -16.39 7.88
CA TYR A 545 -21.11 -16.05 8.73
C TYR A 545 -22.44 -16.56 8.11
N SER A 546 -22.61 -16.44 6.80
CA SER A 546 -23.80 -16.95 6.10
C SER A 546 -23.97 -18.47 6.24
N TRP A 547 -22.85 -19.21 6.38
CA TRP A 547 -22.87 -20.65 6.58
C TRP A 547 -23.41 -21.03 7.96
N ILE A 548 -23.12 -20.23 8.98
CA ILE A 548 -23.60 -20.45 10.36
C ILE A 548 -25.13 -20.51 10.41
N GLY A 549 -25.80 -19.58 9.72
CA GLY A 549 -27.27 -19.56 9.65
C GLY A 549 -27.84 -20.85 9.06
N ARG A 550 -27.22 -21.38 8.01
CA ARG A 550 -27.63 -22.64 7.36
C ARG A 550 -27.39 -23.86 8.25
N ILE A 551 -26.24 -23.92 8.92
CA ILE A 551 -25.89 -25.01 9.85
C ILE A 551 -26.87 -25.04 11.03
N ARG A 552 -27.22 -23.88 11.61
CA ARG A 552 -28.23 -23.78 12.68
C ARG A 552 -29.62 -24.24 12.21
N GLY A 553 -30.04 -23.85 11.00
CA GLY A 553 -31.32 -24.28 10.42
C GLY A 553 -31.43 -25.80 10.19
N GLN A 554 -30.34 -26.44 9.76
CA GLN A 554 -30.28 -27.89 9.56
C GLN A 554 -30.37 -28.69 10.87
N ARG A 555 -29.78 -28.18 11.96
CA ARG A 555 -29.89 -28.79 13.31
C ARG A 555 -31.32 -28.74 13.86
N LEU A 556 -32.06 -27.64 13.65
CA LEU A 556 -33.44 -27.50 14.12
C LEU A 556 -34.45 -28.38 13.35
N SER A 557 -34.17 -28.68 12.09
CA SER A 557 -35.04 -29.47 11.20
C SER A 557 -34.91 -30.98 11.44
N SER A 558 -33.78 -31.41 11.99
CA SER A 558 -33.50 -32.82 12.30
C SER A 558 -33.65 -33.01 13.81
N GLY A 559 -34.83 -33.43 14.28
CA GLY A 559 -35.10 -33.73 15.71
C GLY A 559 -34.24 -34.85 16.33
N ASN A 560 -33.28 -35.38 15.58
CA ASN A 560 -32.16 -36.17 16.07
C ASN A 560 -30.89 -35.34 15.92
N GLY A 561 -30.15 -35.19 17.02
CA GLY A 561 -28.86 -34.51 17.05
C GLY A 561 -27.98 -34.99 15.90
N CYS A 562 -27.86 -34.14 14.88
CA CYS A 562 -26.86 -34.31 13.85
C CYS A 562 -25.52 -34.08 14.56
N SER A 563 -24.77 -35.15 14.77
CA SER A 563 -23.42 -35.15 15.33
C SER A 563 -22.49 -34.42 14.34
N ILE A 564 -22.51 -33.10 14.40
CA ILE A 564 -21.56 -32.20 13.76
C ILE A 564 -20.69 -31.68 14.89
N LEU A 565 -19.43 -32.10 14.85
CA LEU A 565 -18.35 -31.87 15.82
C LEU A 565 -18.43 -32.71 17.10
#